data_AF-A0AAQ3CMX1-F1
#
_entry.id   AF-A0AAQ3CMX1-F1
#
_cell.length_a   1.000
_cell.length_b   1.000
_cell.length_c   1.000
_cell.angle_alpha   90.00
_cell.angle_beta   90.00
_cell.angle_gamma   90.00
#
_symmetry.space_group_name_H-M   'P 1'
#
loop_
_entity.id
_entity.type
_entity.pdbx_description
1 polymer ?
#
loop_
_entity_poly.entity_id
_entity_poly.type
_entity_poly.pdbx_seq_one_letter_code
_entity_poly.pdbx_strand_id
1 'polypeptide(L)'
;MKNEQLISSVDESSSSSGTSSEANNVSSNKEFVTISCDEYEKLISDSKKLPDMISKEDFERRLAEVESNFTKARKQAEKQAEVDAFKDSKLLAHLEKACEQYEITPPFANASSIKDAKLAFLDAMKKKYSIKFRVDESGDLDSQIENISLLVQELTAYKQMVNARNRYVGQIINNTKAQRYKERLVTREVVNA
;
A
#
# COMPACT_ATOMS: atom_id res chain seq x y z
N MET A 1 37.82 -12.89 -0.64
CA MET A 1 37.20 -13.65 0.48
C MET A 1 35.75 -13.15 0.57
N LYS A 2 34.79 -13.79 -0.14
CA LYS A 2 33.88 -14.88 0.33
C LYS A 2 33.09 -14.44 1.58
N ASN A 3 31.75 -14.37 1.68
CA ASN A 3 30.55 -14.84 0.94
C ASN A 3 29.43 -13.79 1.21
N GLU A 4 28.49 -13.41 0.34
CA GLU A 4 27.35 -14.12 -0.28
C GLU A 4 26.37 -14.87 0.66
N GLN A 5 25.14 -14.33 0.71
CA GLN A 5 23.78 -14.93 0.70
C GLN A 5 23.51 -16.26 1.44
N LEU A 6 22.40 -16.33 2.19
CA LEU A 6 21.18 -17.04 1.76
C LEU A 6 20.03 -16.99 2.80
N ILE A 7 18.88 -16.58 2.30
CA ILE A 7 17.52 -16.83 2.83
C ILE A 7 17.11 -18.25 2.40
N SER A 8 16.39 -19.00 3.25
CA SER A 8 15.31 -19.97 2.90
C SER A 8 15.13 -20.96 4.06
N SER A 9 14.00 -20.99 4.78
CA SER A 9 12.73 -21.69 4.45
C SER A 9 12.60 -22.97 5.31
N VAL A 10 11.59 -23.08 6.18
CA VAL A 10 10.30 -23.80 5.98
C VAL A 10 10.38 -25.28 6.37
N ASP A 11 9.46 -25.65 7.28
CA ASP A 11 8.81 -26.93 7.55
C ASP A 11 9.52 -28.26 7.22
N GLU A 12 9.53 -29.19 8.18
CA GLU A 12 8.67 -30.37 8.05
C GLU A 12 8.58 -31.21 9.35
N SER A 13 7.34 -31.61 9.60
CA SER A 13 6.85 -32.73 10.40
C SER A 13 7.73 -33.99 10.49
N SER A 14 7.76 -34.62 11.67
CA SER A 14 7.69 -36.08 11.75
C SER A 14 7.22 -36.54 13.13
N SER A 15 6.02 -37.09 13.14
CA SER A 15 5.46 -37.96 14.16
C SER A 15 5.89 -39.41 13.91
N SER A 16 5.68 -40.25 14.94
CA SER A 16 5.84 -41.73 14.97
C SER A 16 7.28 -42.22 15.12
N SER A 17 7.62 -43.34 15.76
CA SER A 17 7.02 -44.28 16.72
C SER A 17 8.05 -45.41 16.79
N GLY A 18 8.38 -45.96 17.97
CA GLY A 18 9.37 -47.03 18.01
C GLY A 18 9.72 -47.53 19.40
N THR A 19 8.82 -48.36 19.94
CA THR A 19 8.93 -49.19 21.14
C THR A 19 10.13 -50.14 21.18
N SER A 20 10.73 -50.29 22.36
CA SER A 20 11.15 -51.59 22.94
C SER A 20 11.42 -51.38 24.44
N SER A 21 10.43 -51.55 25.31
CA SER A 21 10.18 -52.78 26.07
C SER A 21 11.39 -53.28 26.85
N GLU A 22 11.47 -52.90 28.13
CA GLU A 22 11.79 -53.88 29.16
C GLU A 22 10.83 -53.69 30.33
N ALA A 23 9.94 -54.67 30.45
CA ALA A 23 9.03 -54.81 31.55
C ALA A 23 9.83 -55.15 32.79
N ASN A 24 9.72 -54.33 33.83
CA ASN A 24 9.86 -54.83 35.19
C ASN A 24 8.56 -54.59 35.95
N ASN A 25 7.80 -55.67 35.97
CA ASN A 25 6.81 -56.07 36.94
C ASN A 25 7.10 -55.53 38.36
N VAL A 26 6.29 -54.60 38.84
CA VAL A 26 6.01 -54.41 40.27
C VAL A 26 4.53 -54.04 40.35
N SER A 27 3.62 -55.03 40.31
CA SER A 27 3.03 -55.59 41.51
C SER A 27 2.75 -54.51 42.56
N SER A 28 1.48 -54.14 42.70
CA SER A 28 0.88 -53.43 43.84
C SER A 28 1.78 -53.31 45.06
N ASN A 29 2.56 -52.24 45.12
CA ASN A 29 3.17 -51.75 46.34
C ASN A 29 3.00 -50.24 46.25
N LYS A 30 2.46 -49.64 47.31
CA LYS A 30 2.61 -48.19 47.51
C LYS A 30 4.11 -47.95 47.53
N GLU A 31 4.68 -47.60 46.38
CA GLU A 31 6.09 -47.26 46.26
C GLU A 31 6.26 -45.96 47.02
N PHE A 32 6.54 -46.08 48.30
CA PHE A 32 6.89 -44.96 49.14
C PHE A 32 8.25 -44.48 48.62
N VAL A 33 8.22 -43.42 47.82
CA VAL A 33 9.41 -42.70 47.41
C VAL A 33 10.04 -42.13 48.69
N THR A 34 11.03 -42.84 49.22
CA THR A 34 11.79 -42.43 50.40
C THR A 34 12.95 -41.55 49.96
N ILE A 35 12.82 -40.25 50.18
CA ILE A 35 13.91 -39.28 50.06
C ILE A 35 14.81 -39.34 51.28
N SER A 36 16.10 -39.11 51.08
CA SER A 36 17.07 -39.04 52.19
C SER A 36 16.78 -37.83 53.08
N CYS A 37 17.16 -37.89 54.36
CA CYS A 37 16.93 -36.78 55.31
C CYS A 37 17.57 -35.47 54.83
N ASP A 38 18.78 -35.54 54.27
CA ASP A 38 19.51 -34.36 53.76
C ASP A 38 18.81 -33.75 52.55
N GLU A 39 18.24 -34.58 51.68
CA GLU A 39 17.51 -34.14 50.49
C GLU A 39 16.14 -33.56 50.85
N TYR A 40 15.46 -34.12 51.86
CA TYR A 40 14.26 -33.53 52.45
C TYR A 40 14.54 -32.16 53.07
N GLU A 41 15.61 -32.04 53.85
CA GLU A 41 15.98 -30.78 54.50
C GLU A 41 16.42 -29.72 53.49
N LYS A 42 17.07 -30.15 52.40
CA LYS A 42 17.37 -29.33 51.23
C LYS A 42 16.10 -28.87 50.51
N LEU A 43 15.14 -29.75 50.26
CA LEU A 43 13.86 -29.41 49.63
C LEU A 43 13.06 -28.40 50.46
N ILE A 44 13.00 -28.58 51.79
CA ILE A 44 12.36 -27.64 52.71
C ILE A 44 13.11 -26.30 52.75
N SER A 45 14.43 -26.33 52.67
CA SER A 45 15.23 -25.09 52.63
C SER A 45 15.07 -24.36 51.30
N ASP A 46 15.01 -25.08 50.18
CA ASP A 46 14.82 -24.53 48.85
C ASP A 46 13.39 -24.00 48.67
N SER A 47 12.38 -24.64 49.28
CA SER A 47 11.01 -24.10 49.30
C SER A 47 10.90 -22.80 50.11
N LYS A 48 11.68 -22.65 51.19
CA LYS A 48 11.79 -21.40 51.97
C LYS A 48 12.61 -20.32 51.25
N LYS A 49 13.43 -20.70 50.27
CA LYS A 49 14.20 -19.79 49.41
C LYS A 49 13.44 -19.36 48.16
N LEU A 50 12.24 -19.89 47.89
CA LEU A 50 11.36 -19.35 46.86
C LEU A 50 10.97 -17.93 47.31
N PRO A 51 11.57 -16.88 46.74
CA PRO A 51 11.31 -15.51 47.16
C PRO A 51 9.90 -15.17 46.72
N ASP A 52 9.15 -14.48 47.59
CA ASP A 52 7.86 -13.82 47.33
C ASP A 52 7.22 -14.24 46.00
N MET A 53 6.60 -15.42 46.01
CA MET A 53 5.69 -15.77 44.92
C MET A 53 4.65 -14.66 44.88
N ILE A 54 4.58 -13.96 43.75
CA ILE A 54 3.59 -12.91 43.48
C ILE A 54 2.25 -13.44 43.99
N SER A 55 1.62 -12.71 44.92
CA SER A 55 0.35 -13.15 45.49
C SER A 55 -0.63 -13.44 44.37
N LYS A 56 -1.56 -14.38 44.57
CA LYS A 56 -2.55 -14.71 43.53
C LYS A 56 -3.28 -13.43 43.08
N GLU A 57 -3.56 -12.55 44.03
CA GLU A 57 -4.16 -11.24 43.85
C GLU A 57 -3.27 -10.30 43.01
N ASP A 58 -1.95 -10.27 43.24
CA ASP A 58 -1.02 -9.47 42.44
C ASP A 58 -0.82 -10.03 41.03
N PHE A 59 -0.87 -11.36 40.86
CA PHE A 59 -0.81 -11.99 39.54
C PHE A 59 -2.07 -11.67 38.72
N GLU A 60 -3.25 -11.84 39.32
CA GLU A 60 -4.53 -11.48 38.69
C GLU A 60 -4.60 -9.97 38.39
N ARG A 61 -4.09 -9.13 39.30
CA ARG A 61 -3.99 -7.68 39.06
C ARG A 61 -3.09 -7.36 37.87
N ARG A 62 -1.89 -7.96 37.79
CA ARG A 62 -0.96 -7.75 36.67
C ARG A 62 -1.54 -8.27 35.35
N LEU A 63 -2.23 -9.41 35.38
CA LEU A 63 -2.89 -9.97 34.20
C LEU A 63 -3.99 -9.02 33.69
N ALA A 64 -4.86 -8.54 34.59
CA ALA A 64 -5.90 -7.57 34.26
C ALA A 64 -5.33 -6.23 33.75
N GLU A 65 -4.19 -5.78 34.28
CA GLU A 65 -3.50 -4.58 33.81
C GLU A 65 -2.97 -4.76 32.37
N VAL A 66 -2.35 -5.90 32.08
CA VAL A 66 -1.86 -6.24 30.72
C VAL A 66 -3.02 -6.33 29.73
N GLU A 67 -4.11 -7.00 30.09
CA GLU A 67 -5.32 -7.07 29.26
C GLU A 67 -5.97 -5.70 29.03
N SER A 68 -6.00 -4.85 30.07
CA SER A 68 -6.48 -3.48 29.96
C SER A 68 -5.61 -2.66 29.01
N ASN A 69 -4.29 -2.77 29.11
CA ASN A 69 -3.34 -2.07 28.26
C ASN A 69 -3.41 -2.55 26.81
N PHE A 70 -3.54 -3.86 26.59
CA PHE A 70 -3.76 -4.43 25.25
C PHE A 70 -5.05 -3.88 24.62
N THR A 71 -6.15 -3.85 25.38
CA THR A 71 -7.43 -3.33 24.90
C THR A 71 -7.35 -1.84 24.57
N LYS A 72 -6.64 -1.05 25.39
CA LYS A 72 -6.40 0.38 25.12
C LYS A 72 -5.55 0.58 23.86
N ALA A 73 -4.46 -0.16 23.72
CA ALA A 73 -3.57 -0.08 22.55
C ALA A 73 -4.31 -0.47 21.26
N ARG A 74 -5.13 -1.53 21.30
CA ARG A 74 -5.98 -1.94 20.18
C ARG A 74 -6.98 -0.84 19.81
N LYS A 75 -7.71 -0.27 20.76
CA LYS A 75 -8.65 0.83 20.50
C LYS A 75 -7.96 2.06 19.92
N GLN A 76 -6.72 2.35 20.34
CA GLN A 76 -5.94 3.44 19.77
C GLN A 76 -5.51 3.14 18.33
N ALA A 77 -5.07 1.91 18.05
CA ALA A 77 -4.74 1.49 16.69
C ALA A 77 -5.96 1.52 15.75
N GLU A 78 -7.12 1.08 16.23
CA GLU A 78 -8.39 1.17 15.48
C GLU A 78 -8.76 2.61 15.16
N LYS A 79 -8.72 3.53 16.15
CA LYS A 79 -8.95 4.96 15.91
C LYS A 79 -7.96 5.57 14.91
N GLN A 80 -6.70 5.17 14.98
CA GLN A 80 -5.69 5.65 14.04
C GLN A 80 -5.98 5.15 12.62
N ALA A 81 -6.33 3.87 12.47
CA ALA A 81 -6.73 3.30 11.18
C ALA A 81 -7.98 3.98 10.60
N GLU A 82 -8.96 4.35 11.43
CA GLU A 82 -10.13 5.14 10.98
C GLU A 82 -9.73 6.52 10.45
N VAL A 83 -8.85 7.22 11.16
CA VAL A 83 -8.35 8.54 10.73
C VAL A 83 -7.59 8.45 9.41
N ASP A 84 -6.77 7.42 9.24
CA ASP A 84 -6.00 7.24 8.00
C ASP A 84 -6.90 6.79 6.84
N ALA A 85 -7.86 5.92 7.07
CA ALA A 85 -8.89 5.58 6.08
C ALA A 85 -9.72 6.79 5.64
N PHE A 86 -10.03 7.71 6.56
CA PHE A 86 -10.71 8.97 6.23
C PHE A 86 -9.86 9.88 5.34
N LYS A 87 -8.55 10.01 5.64
CA LYS A 87 -7.62 10.78 4.80
C LYS A 87 -7.50 10.16 3.40
N ASP A 88 -7.37 8.84 3.33
CA ASP A 88 -7.29 8.11 2.06
C ASP A 88 -8.57 8.27 1.24
N SER A 89 -9.74 8.18 1.87
CA SER A 89 -11.02 8.45 1.20
C SER A 89 -11.09 9.86 0.62
N LYS A 90 -10.62 10.87 1.36
CA LYS A 90 -10.56 12.25 0.87
C LYS A 90 -9.61 12.39 -0.32
N LEU A 91 -8.43 11.78 -0.25
CA LEU A 91 -7.46 11.76 -1.36
C LEU A 91 -8.03 11.08 -2.60
N LEU A 92 -8.73 9.95 -2.44
CA LEU A 92 -9.38 9.25 -3.54
C LEU A 92 -10.43 10.13 -4.22
N ALA A 93 -11.28 10.82 -3.44
CA ALA A 93 -12.26 11.75 -3.99
C ALA A 93 -11.60 12.91 -4.77
N HIS A 94 -10.43 13.40 -4.31
CA HIS A 94 -9.65 14.37 -5.07
C HIS A 94 -9.14 13.80 -6.39
N LEU A 95 -8.68 12.55 -6.43
CA LEU A 95 -8.23 11.88 -7.65
C LEU A 95 -9.40 11.63 -8.62
N GLU A 96 -10.58 11.29 -8.12
CA GLU A 96 -11.81 11.15 -8.93
C GLU A 96 -12.19 12.47 -9.59
N LYS A 97 -12.19 13.56 -8.82
CA LYS A 97 -12.44 14.90 -9.36
C LYS A 97 -11.38 15.32 -10.38
N ALA A 98 -10.11 14.96 -10.16
CA ALA A 98 -9.06 15.20 -11.13
C ALA A 98 -9.28 14.40 -12.42
N CYS A 99 -9.77 13.16 -12.33
CA CYS A 99 -10.13 12.37 -13.51
C CYS A 99 -11.20 13.09 -14.34
N GLU A 100 -12.23 13.66 -13.71
CA GLU A 100 -13.24 14.46 -14.40
C GLU A 100 -12.63 15.68 -15.11
N GLN A 101 -11.77 16.43 -14.41
CA GLN A 101 -11.10 17.61 -14.98
C GLN A 101 -10.25 17.28 -16.21
N TYR A 102 -9.58 16.13 -16.22
CA TYR A 102 -8.73 15.69 -17.32
C TYR A 102 -9.47 14.77 -18.32
N GLU A 103 -10.78 14.62 -18.18
CA GLU A 103 -11.62 13.76 -19.04
C GLU A 103 -11.10 12.31 -19.12
N ILE A 104 -10.69 11.79 -17.97
CA ILE A 104 -10.23 10.42 -17.77
C ILE A 104 -11.34 9.64 -17.06
N THR A 105 -11.61 8.42 -17.52
CA THR A 105 -12.49 7.50 -16.79
C THR A 105 -11.75 7.05 -15.52
N PRO A 106 -12.33 7.23 -14.31
CA PRO A 106 -11.66 6.88 -13.06
C PRO A 106 -11.15 5.43 -13.05
N PRO A 107 -9.82 5.20 -12.94
CA PRO A 107 -9.23 3.87 -13.07
C PRO A 107 -9.14 3.12 -11.72
N PHE A 108 -10.01 3.41 -10.76
CA PHE A 108 -9.84 2.99 -9.36
C PHE A 108 -10.57 1.70 -8.97
N ALA A 109 -11.35 1.09 -9.87
CA ALA A 109 -12.17 -0.09 -9.55
C ALA A 109 -11.40 -1.28 -8.96
N ASN A 110 -10.12 -1.42 -9.31
CA ASN A 110 -9.25 -2.49 -8.84
C ASN A 110 -8.17 -2.00 -7.85
N ALA A 111 -8.23 -0.74 -7.40
CA ALA A 111 -7.24 -0.19 -6.48
C ALA A 111 -7.52 -0.69 -5.05
N SER A 112 -6.53 -1.35 -4.45
CA SER A 112 -6.64 -1.88 -3.08
C SER A 112 -6.12 -0.89 -2.02
N SER A 113 -5.37 0.12 -2.45
CA SER A 113 -4.77 1.15 -1.62
C SER A 113 -4.75 2.50 -2.32
N ILE A 114 -4.55 3.58 -1.55
CA ILE A 114 -4.38 4.92 -2.13
C ILE A 114 -3.15 5.00 -3.05
N LYS A 115 -2.10 4.22 -2.76
CA LYS A 115 -0.92 4.10 -3.61
C LYS A 115 -1.28 3.54 -4.98
N ASP A 116 -2.05 2.46 -5.02
CA ASP A 116 -2.50 1.86 -6.29
C ASP A 116 -3.37 2.82 -7.09
N ALA A 117 -4.26 3.56 -6.41
CA ALA A 117 -5.09 4.57 -7.06
C ALA A 117 -4.23 5.68 -7.70
N LYS A 118 -3.20 6.17 -7.02
CA LYS A 118 -2.26 7.16 -7.56
C LYS A 118 -1.51 6.63 -8.78
N LEU A 119 -1.01 5.39 -8.73
CA LEU A 119 -0.33 4.76 -9.85
C LEU A 119 -1.28 4.58 -11.06
N ALA A 120 -2.49 4.08 -10.82
CA ALA A 120 -3.50 3.92 -11.85
C ALA A 120 -3.88 5.27 -12.50
N PHE A 121 -3.97 6.34 -11.71
CA PHE A 121 -4.20 7.70 -12.22
C PHE A 121 -3.07 8.17 -13.14
N LEU A 122 -1.81 8.01 -12.71
CA LEU A 122 -0.63 8.39 -13.50
C LEU A 122 -0.58 7.64 -14.83
N ASP A 123 -0.86 6.34 -14.82
CA ASP A 123 -0.91 5.52 -16.02
C ASP A 123 -2.05 5.93 -16.95
N ALA A 124 -3.23 6.25 -16.40
CA ALA A 124 -4.36 6.74 -17.17
C ALA A 124 -4.05 8.09 -17.84
N MET A 125 -3.43 9.03 -17.12
CA MET A 125 -2.96 10.32 -17.66
C MET A 125 -1.97 10.12 -18.80
N LYS A 126 -0.95 9.29 -18.58
CA LYS A 126 0.06 8.94 -19.58
C LYS A 126 -0.57 8.40 -20.85
N LYS A 127 -1.53 7.48 -20.73
CA LYS A 127 -2.25 6.87 -21.85
C LYS A 127 -3.13 7.88 -22.58
N LYS A 128 -3.95 8.65 -21.86
CA LYS A 128 -4.88 9.65 -22.42
C LYS A 128 -4.14 10.71 -23.25
N TYR A 129 -3.05 11.23 -22.72
CA TYR A 129 -2.31 12.32 -23.35
C TYR A 129 -1.10 11.85 -24.18
N SER A 130 -0.88 10.53 -24.30
CA SER A 130 0.25 9.94 -25.02
C SER A 130 1.62 10.51 -24.62
N ILE A 131 1.79 10.76 -23.32
CA ILE A 131 3.01 11.36 -22.76
C ILE A 131 4.03 10.25 -22.47
N LYS A 132 5.31 10.49 -22.79
CA LYS A 132 6.39 9.60 -22.37
C LYS A 132 6.84 9.93 -20.93
N PHE A 133 5.93 9.79 -19.98
CA PHE A 133 6.21 9.95 -18.55
C PHE A 133 6.66 8.61 -17.96
N ARG A 134 7.73 8.62 -17.17
CA ARG A 134 8.18 7.46 -16.39
C ARG A 134 7.68 7.64 -14.96
N VAL A 135 6.89 6.67 -14.49
CA VAL A 135 6.42 6.64 -13.12
C VAL A 135 7.47 5.90 -12.28
N ASP A 136 7.91 6.53 -11.20
CA ASP A 136 8.72 5.89 -10.17
C ASP A 136 7.81 5.49 -9.00
N GLU A 137 7.51 4.20 -8.91
CA GLU A 137 6.61 3.63 -7.89
C GLU A 137 7.17 3.68 -6.46
N SER A 138 8.48 3.88 -6.34
CA SER A 138 9.19 3.99 -5.06
C SER A 138 9.35 5.44 -4.60
N GLY A 139 9.19 6.39 -5.53
CA GLY A 139 9.31 7.82 -5.29
C GLY A 139 8.03 8.44 -4.74
N ASP A 140 8.06 9.76 -4.64
CA ASP A 140 6.90 10.55 -4.25
C ASP A 140 5.87 10.61 -5.39
N LEU A 141 4.76 9.90 -5.22
CA LEU A 141 3.68 9.85 -6.19
C LEU A 141 2.87 11.15 -6.24
N ASP A 142 2.78 11.91 -5.14
CA ASP A 142 2.03 13.17 -5.12
C ASP A 142 2.74 14.22 -5.98
N SER A 143 4.05 14.37 -5.81
CA SER A 143 4.87 15.24 -6.67
C SER A 143 4.82 14.81 -8.14
N GLN A 144 4.80 13.50 -8.43
CA GLN A 144 4.67 13.01 -9.81
C GLN A 144 3.30 13.35 -10.42
N ILE A 145 2.22 13.26 -9.63
CA ILE A 145 0.87 13.65 -10.04
C ILE A 145 0.79 15.15 -10.34
N GLU A 146 1.40 15.98 -9.50
CA GLU A 146 1.46 17.42 -9.72
C GLU A 146 2.25 17.74 -11.01
N ASN A 147 3.40 17.12 -11.20
CA ASN A 147 4.24 17.33 -12.38
C ASN A 147 3.54 16.93 -13.69
N ILE A 148 2.89 15.76 -13.75
CA ILE A 148 2.17 15.36 -14.96
C ILE A 148 0.94 16.25 -15.21
N SER A 149 0.27 16.69 -14.14
CA SER A 149 -0.87 17.61 -14.22
C SER A 149 -0.45 18.95 -14.81
N LEU A 150 0.67 19.52 -14.33
CA LEU A 150 1.23 20.76 -14.86
C LEU A 150 1.62 20.62 -16.33
N LEU A 151 2.31 19.53 -16.68
CA LEU A 151 2.67 19.26 -18.08
C LEU A 151 1.45 19.19 -19.00
N VAL A 152 0.37 18.53 -18.57
CA VAL A 152 -0.87 18.45 -19.34
C VAL A 152 -1.51 19.83 -19.51
N GLN A 153 -1.50 20.67 -18.48
CA GLN A 153 -2.01 22.03 -18.57
C GLN A 153 -1.22 22.88 -19.56
N GLU A 154 0.12 22.82 -19.51
CA GLU A 154 1.00 23.54 -20.44
C GLU A 154 0.81 23.08 -21.90
N LEU A 155 0.72 21.76 -22.14
CA LEU A 155 0.45 21.22 -23.46
C LEU A 155 -0.92 21.64 -23.99
N THR A 156 -1.92 21.72 -23.12
CA THR A 156 -3.27 22.19 -23.47
C THR A 156 -3.25 23.66 -23.85
N ALA A 157 -2.58 24.51 -23.06
CA ALA A 157 -2.42 25.93 -23.36
C ALA A 157 -1.67 26.15 -24.68
N TYR A 158 -0.59 25.40 -24.90
CA TYR A 158 0.18 25.45 -26.15
C TYR A 158 -0.70 25.08 -27.36
N LYS A 159 -1.49 24.01 -27.26
CA LYS A 159 -2.42 23.61 -28.32
C LYS A 159 -3.45 24.70 -28.64
N GLN A 160 -4.00 25.37 -27.62
CA GLN A 160 -4.93 26.48 -27.80
C GLN A 160 -4.26 27.66 -28.52
N MET A 161 -3.03 28.01 -28.13
CA MET A 161 -2.24 29.06 -28.78
C MET A 161 -1.97 28.74 -30.27
N VAL A 162 -1.54 27.51 -30.58
CA VAL A 162 -1.29 27.08 -31.96
C VAL A 162 -2.58 27.13 -32.79
N ASN A 163 -3.71 26.68 -32.24
CA ASN A 163 -5.00 26.76 -32.91
C ASN A 163 -5.41 28.21 -33.20
N ALA A 164 -5.22 29.12 -32.25
CA ALA A 164 -5.49 30.55 -32.45
C ALA A 164 -4.59 31.14 -33.55
N ARG A 165 -3.29 30.82 -33.52
CA ARG A 165 -2.33 31.22 -34.57
C ARG A 165 -2.76 30.69 -35.95
N ASN A 166 -3.15 29.43 -36.06
CA ASN A 166 -3.55 28.83 -37.33
C ASN A 166 -4.81 29.49 -37.90
N ARG A 167 -5.79 29.82 -37.04
CA ARG A 167 -6.97 30.60 -37.45
C ARG A 167 -6.58 31.97 -37.99
N TYR A 168 -5.67 32.67 -37.30
CA TYR A 168 -5.20 33.99 -37.73
C TYR A 168 -4.40 33.92 -39.05
N VAL A 169 -3.51 32.95 -39.20
CA VAL A 169 -2.77 32.71 -40.45
C VAL A 169 -3.74 32.40 -41.60
N GLY A 170 -4.76 31.57 -41.36
CA GLY A 170 -5.81 31.30 -42.35
C GLY A 170 -6.55 32.57 -42.78
N GLN A 171 -6.88 33.46 -41.85
CA GLN A 171 -7.48 34.76 -42.16
C GLN A 171 -6.55 35.64 -43.00
N ILE A 172 -5.25 35.67 -42.71
CA ILE A 172 -4.28 36.44 -43.52
C ILE A 172 -4.21 35.88 -44.94
N ILE A 173 -4.07 34.56 -45.09
CA ILE A 173 -3.99 33.90 -46.40
C ILE A 173 -5.24 34.21 -47.22
N ASN A 174 -6.44 34.02 -46.65
CA ASN A 174 -7.71 34.30 -47.32
C ASN A 174 -7.88 35.78 -47.71
N ASN A 175 -7.27 36.70 -46.94
CA ASN A 175 -7.30 38.13 -47.25
C ASN A 175 -6.20 38.59 -48.22
N THR A 176 -5.27 37.72 -48.57
CA THR A 176 -4.16 38.06 -49.48
C THR A 176 -4.71 38.24 -50.89
N LYS A 177 -4.24 39.28 -51.61
CA LYS A 177 -4.69 39.58 -52.98
C LYS A 177 -4.60 38.36 -53.90
N ALA A 178 -3.49 37.62 -53.85
CA ALA A 178 -3.27 36.41 -54.66
C ALA A 178 -4.38 35.36 -54.47
N GLN A 179 -4.80 35.11 -53.23
CA GLN A 179 -5.87 34.15 -52.92
C GLN A 179 -7.23 34.65 -53.41
N ARG A 180 -7.54 35.95 -53.22
CA ARG A 180 -8.78 36.56 -53.74
C ARG A 180 -8.85 36.53 -55.28
N TYR A 181 -7.72 36.71 -55.97
CA TYR A 181 -7.68 36.57 -57.42
C TYR A 181 -7.87 35.13 -57.87
N LYS A 182 -7.26 34.16 -57.18
CA LYS A 182 -7.48 32.73 -57.42
C LYS A 182 -8.96 32.37 -57.29
N GLU A 183 -9.63 32.79 -56.21
CA GLU A 183 -11.06 32.52 -56.00
C GLU A 183 -11.93 33.16 -57.09
N ARG A 184 -11.62 34.38 -57.55
CA ARG A 184 -12.33 35.05 -58.65
C ARG A 184 -12.15 34.36 -60.01
N LEU A 185 -10.97 33.79 -60.27
CA LEU A 185 -10.71 33.03 -61.49
C LEU A 185 -11.52 31.73 -61.50
N VAL A 186 -11.47 30.98 -60.39
CA VAL A 186 -12.24 29.74 -60.23
C VAL A 186 -13.75 29.98 -60.31
N THR A 187 -14.27 31.03 -59.66
CA THR A 187 -15.71 31.35 -59.75
C THR A 187 -16.14 31.85 -61.13
N ARG A 188 -15.25 32.47 -61.91
CA ARG A 188 -15.53 32.82 -63.32
C ARG A 188 -15.60 31.59 -64.23
N GLU A 189 -14.79 30.57 -63.99
CA GLU A 189 -14.87 29.30 -64.75
C GLU A 189 -16.16 28.54 -64.46
N VAL A 190 -16.68 28.59 -63.23
CA VAL A 190 -17.93 27.91 -62.84
C VAL A 190 -19.19 28.61 -63.38
N VAL A 191 -19.17 29.94 -63.58
CA VAL A 191 -20.31 30.69 -64.13
C VAL A 191 -20.38 30.64 -65.66
N ASN A 192 -19.27 30.32 -66.33
CA ASN A 192 -19.16 30.25 -67.79
C ASN A 192 -19.17 28.81 -68.35
N ALA A 193 -19.42 27.80 -67.51
CA ALA A 193 -19.65 26.41 -67.88
C ALA A 193 -21.14 26.07 -67.81
#